data_AF-A0A535M4M1-F1
#
_entry.id   AF-A0A535M4M1-F1
#
_cell.length_a   1.000
_cell.length_b   1.000
_cell.length_c   1.000
_cell.angle_alpha   90.00
_cell.angle_beta   90.00
_cell.angle_gamma   90.00
#
_symmetry.space_group_name_H-M   'P 1'
#
loop_
_entity.id
_entity.type
_entity.pdbx_description
1 polymer ?
#
loop_
_entity_poly.entity_id
_entity_poly.type
_entity_poly.pdbx_seq_one_letter_code
_entity_poly.pdbx_strand_id
1 'polypeptide(L)'
;MALHACDTATDDALVQGIVANAGLILAAPCCHHELHQQIHTVAPFKPVLQHGILKKRMADILTDAFRALMLRIMGYKTDVIEFISTEHTDRNLMIRAVKRTKTGDSHFLQEYEELKAFWGVTPYIEKLLREKGCWPE
;
A
#
# COMPACT_ATOMS: atom_id res chain seq x y z
N MET A 1 -13.53 1.78 10.53
CA MET A 1 -13.98 1.90 9.13
C MET A 1 -13.63 3.30 8.68
N ALA A 2 -12.78 3.47 7.65
CA ALA A 2 -12.44 4.79 7.11
C ALA A 2 -13.12 4.91 5.74
N LEU A 3 -14.07 5.83 5.60
CA LEU A 3 -14.84 5.99 4.36
C LEU A 3 -14.08 6.79 3.29
N HIS A 4 -13.22 7.74 3.68
CA HIS A 4 -12.24 8.37 2.79
C HIS A 4 -11.04 8.86 3.60
N ALA A 5 -9.84 8.43 3.22
CA ALA A 5 -8.58 8.94 3.74
C ALA A 5 -7.65 9.14 2.54
N CYS A 6 -6.93 10.26 2.49
CA CYS A 6 -6.07 10.62 1.37
C CYS A 6 -4.60 10.61 1.80
N ASP A 7 -3.72 10.23 0.89
CA ASP A 7 -2.28 10.10 1.10
C ASP A 7 -1.95 9.24 2.33
N THR A 8 -1.13 9.74 3.26
CA THR A 8 -0.70 9.04 4.46
C THR A 8 -1.83 8.72 5.44
N ALA A 9 -2.96 9.43 5.37
CA ALA A 9 -4.10 9.13 6.24
C ALA A 9 -4.70 7.74 6.00
N THR A 10 -4.54 7.18 4.78
CA THR A 10 -4.91 5.78 4.53
C THR A 10 -3.96 4.85 5.28
N ASP A 11 -2.66 5.16 5.30
CA ASP A 11 -1.67 4.36 6.02
C ASP A 11 -1.93 4.41 7.53
N ASP A 12 -2.25 5.60 8.08
CA ASP A 12 -2.66 5.75 9.48
C ASP A 12 -3.88 4.88 9.81
N ALA A 13 -4.91 4.87 8.96
CA ALA A 13 -6.10 4.08 9.15
C ALA A 13 -5.82 2.56 9.08
N LEU A 14 -4.96 2.14 8.15
CA LEU A 14 -4.53 0.74 8.01
C LEU A 14 -3.75 0.29 9.25
N VAL A 15 -2.76 1.08 9.68
CA VAL A 15 -1.95 0.80 10.86
C VAL A 15 -2.81 0.78 12.13
N GLN A 16 -3.75 1.72 12.27
CA GLN A 16 -4.68 1.70 13.39
C GLN A 16 -5.54 0.44 13.38
N GLY A 17 -5.98 -0.04 12.21
CA GLY A 17 -6.71 -1.30 12.08
C GLY A 17 -5.86 -2.51 12.49
N ILE A 18 -4.59 -2.52 12.11
CA ILE A 18 -3.61 -3.55 12.50
C ILE A 18 -3.39 -3.55 14.01
N VAL A 19 -3.09 -2.38 14.60
CA VAL A 19 -2.84 -2.21 16.05
C VAL A 19 -4.08 -2.57 16.87
N ALA A 20 -5.28 -2.19 16.41
CA ALA A 20 -6.54 -2.57 17.04
C ALA A 20 -6.92 -4.05 16.82
N ASN A 21 -6.07 -4.80 16.10
CA ASN A 21 -6.23 -6.23 15.87
C ASN A 21 -7.57 -6.59 15.19
N ALA A 22 -8.03 -5.71 14.29
CA ALA A 22 -9.35 -5.76 13.67
C ALA A 22 -9.58 -7.04 12.86
N GLY A 23 -10.77 -7.63 12.92
CA GLY A 23 -11.10 -8.82 12.12
C GLY A 23 -11.22 -8.56 10.61
N LEU A 24 -11.59 -7.32 10.25
CA LEU A 24 -11.78 -6.85 8.88
C LEU A 24 -11.32 -5.40 8.76
N ILE A 25 -10.56 -5.11 7.72
CA ILE A 25 -10.14 -3.76 7.30
C ILE A 25 -10.63 -3.56 5.87
N LEU A 26 -11.32 -2.45 5.64
CA LEU A 26 -11.73 -1.96 4.32
C LEU A 26 -11.20 -0.55 4.17
N ALA A 27 -10.46 -0.30 3.08
CA ALA A 27 -9.92 1.01 2.76
C ALA A 27 -10.08 1.28 1.26
N ALA A 28 -10.71 2.40 0.91
CA ALA A 28 -10.77 2.91 -0.46
C ALA A 28 -9.69 3.98 -0.65
N PRO A 29 -8.50 3.64 -1.17
CA PRO A 29 -7.43 4.61 -1.39
C PRO A 29 -7.87 5.71 -2.37
N CYS A 30 -7.63 6.96 -1.97
CA CYS A 30 -8.12 8.16 -2.67
C CYS A 30 -7.05 8.84 -3.53
N CYS A 31 -5.86 9.06 -2.97
CA CYS A 31 -4.76 9.84 -3.54
C CYS A 31 -3.48 9.41 -2.84
N HIS A 32 -2.35 9.52 -3.54
CA HIS A 32 -1.03 9.21 -3.02
C HIS A 32 -0.12 10.35 -3.48
N HIS A 33 0.63 10.97 -2.58
CA HIS A 33 1.60 12.02 -2.91
C HIS A 33 2.96 11.69 -2.30
N GLU A 34 2.98 10.96 -1.20
CA GLU A 34 4.20 10.60 -0.48
C GLU A 34 5.18 9.80 -1.36
N LEU A 35 4.72 8.68 -1.95
CA LEU A 35 5.58 7.83 -2.77
C LEU A 35 5.96 8.49 -4.12
N HIS A 36 5.20 9.49 -4.58
CA HIS A 36 5.43 10.14 -5.88
C HIS A 36 6.76 10.89 -5.93
N GLN A 37 7.19 11.42 -4.79
CA GLN A 37 8.44 12.17 -4.64
C GLN A 37 9.67 11.25 -4.61
N GLN A 38 9.47 9.99 -4.18
CA GLN A 38 10.55 9.02 -4.03
C GLN A 38 10.86 8.24 -5.32
N ILE A 39 9.88 8.07 -6.21
CA ILE A 39 10.08 7.25 -7.41
C ILE A 39 11.06 7.95 -8.37
N HIS A 40 12.21 7.31 -8.53
CA HIS A 40 13.21 7.66 -9.51
C HIS A 40 13.01 6.87 -10.81
N THR A 41 13.55 7.40 -11.90
CA THR A 41 13.48 6.73 -13.19
C THR A 41 14.40 5.51 -13.18
N VAL A 42 13.81 4.32 -13.12
CA VAL A 42 14.53 3.04 -13.20
C VAL A 42 14.40 2.43 -14.60
N ALA A 43 15.43 1.76 -15.09
CA ALA A 43 15.33 0.97 -16.33
C ALA A 43 14.61 -0.36 -16.02
N PRO A 44 13.75 -0.87 -16.93
CA PRO A 44 13.43 -0.37 -18.27
C PRO A 44 12.28 0.66 -18.32
N PHE A 45 11.80 1.17 -17.19
CA PHE A 45 10.60 2.01 -17.08
C PHE A 45 10.75 3.46 -17.55
N LYS A 46 11.92 3.88 -18.03
CA LYS A 46 12.14 5.25 -18.53
C LYS A 46 11.07 5.76 -19.52
N PRO A 47 10.64 4.99 -20.54
CA PRO A 47 9.60 5.44 -21.48
C PRO A 47 8.23 5.66 -20.81
N VAL A 48 7.96 4.99 -19.69
CA VAL A 48 6.72 5.17 -18.92
C VAL A 48 6.86 6.39 -18.00
N LEU A 49 7.93 6.45 -17.21
CA LEU A 49 8.11 7.42 -16.14
C LEU A 49 8.47 8.83 -16.62
N GLN A 50 8.89 8.98 -17.89
CA GLN A 50 9.12 10.31 -18.50
C GLN A 50 7.81 11.12 -18.64
N HIS A 51 6.65 10.46 -18.67
CA HIS A 51 5.36 11.12 -18.71
C HIS A 51 4.83 11.29 -17.29
N GLY A 52 4.70 12.54 -16.83
CA GLY A 52 4.32 12.85 -15.44
C GLY A 52 3.02 12.17 -14.98
N ILE A 53 2.02 12.06 -15.86
CA ILE A 53 0.76 11.36 -15.55
C ILE A 53 0.95 9.85 -15.35
N LEU A 54 1.80 9.21 -16.14
CA LEU A 54 2.09 7.78 -16.01
C LEU A 54 2.96 7.51 -14.79
N LYS A 55 3.93 8.40 -14.50
CA LYS A 55 4.70 8.37 -13.25
C LYS A 55 3.76 8.44 -12.03
N LYS A 56 2.80 9.37 -12.05
CA LYS A 56 1.78 9.54 -11.01
C LYS A 56 0.97 8.25 -10.80
N ARG A 57 0.46 7.66 -11.88
CA ARG A 57 -0.33 6.43 -11.83
C ARG A 57 0.48 5.22 -11.37
N MET A 58 1.74 5.09 -11.83
CA MET A 58 2.65 4.05 -11.34
C MET A 58 2.87 4.17 -9.84
N ALA A 59 3.08 5.39 -9.35
CA ALA A 59 3.27 5.64 -7.93
C ALA A 59 2.04 5.28 -7.10
N ASP A 60 0.83 5.59 -7.58
CA ASP A 60 -0.44 5.16 -6.96
C ASP A 60 -0.51 3.62 -6.86
N ILE A 61 -0.21 2.92 -7.96
CA ILE A 61 -0.20 1.43 -8.01
C ILE A 61 0.80 0.87 -7.00
N LEU A 62 2.00 1.43 -6.94
CA LEU A 62 3.05 0.97 -6.01
C LEU A 62 2.63 1.19 -4.56
N THR A 63 2.04 2.34 -4.23
CA THR A 63 1.55 2.60 -2.87
C THR A 63 0.51 1.56 -2.44
N ASP A 64 -0.45 1.22 -3.30
CA ASP A 64 -1.46 0.20 -2.98
C ASP A 64 -0.86 -1.21 -2.90
N ALA A 65 0.13 -1.52 -3.73
CA ALA A 65 0.88 -2.78 -3.64
C ALA A 65 1.61 -2.90 -2.29
N PHE A 66 2.30 -1.85 -1.84
CA PHE A 66 2.97 -1.82 -0.54
C PHE A 66 1.99 -1.95 0.61
N ARG A 67 0.85 -1.25 0.57
CA ARG A 67 -0.21 -1.39 1.58
C ARG A 67 -0.74 -2.81 1.65
N ALA A 68 -0.97 -3.44 0.51
CA ALA A 68 -1.46 -4.82 0.45
C ALA A 68 -0.43 -5.83 0.96
N LEU A 69 0.84 -5.71 0.56
CA LEU A 69 1.94 -6.53 1.08
C LEU A 69 2.08 -6.36 2.59
N MET A 70 1.98 -5.13 3.08
CA MET A 70 2.07 -4.83 4.51
C MET A 70 0.99 -5.55 5.31
N LEU A 71 -0.26 -5.48 4.86
CA LEU A 71 -1.35 -6.19 5.51
C LEU A 71 -1.12 -7.71 5.50
N ARG A 72 -0.56 -8.27 4.42
CA ARG A 72 -0.20 -9.70 4.35
C ARG A 72 0.90 -10.07 5.33
N ILE A 73 1.95 -9.26 5.43
CA ILE A 73 3.02 -9.40 6.44
C ILE A 73 2.42 -9.39 7.85
N MET A 74 1.46 -8.49 8.10
CA MET A 74 0.73 -8.38 9.37
C MET A 74 -0.36 -9.44 9.57
N GLY A 75 -0.40 -10.49 8.74
CA GLY A 75 -1.27 -11.65 8.91
C GLY A 75 -2.71 -11.46 8.44
N TYR A 76 -2.95 -10.55 7.51
CA TYR A 76 -4.23 -10.40 6.84
C TYR A 76 -4.23 -11.06 5.47
N LYS A 77 -5.28 -11.82 5.16
CA LYS A 77 -5.60 -12.15 3.77
C LYS A 77 -6.08 -10.86 3.10
N THR A 78 -5.31 -10.38 2.13
CA THR A 78 -5.54 -9.06 1.52
C THR A 78 -5.80 -9.16 0.02
N ASP A 79 -6.90 -8.55 -0.42
CA ASP A 79 -7.33 -8.42 -1.81
C ASP A 79 -7.40 -6.94 -2.18
N VAL A 80 -6.97 -6.58 -3.39
CA VAL A 80 -7.19 -5.26 -3.99
C VAL A 80 -8.20 -5.46 -5.12
N ILE A 81 -9.40 -4.89 -4.97
CA ILE A 81 -10.53 -5.16 -5.86
C ILE A 81 -11.12 -3.85 -6.39
N GLU A 82 -11.73 -3.93 -7.57
CA GLU A 82 -12.61 -2.87 -8.07
C GLU A 82 -13.92 -2.88 -7.28
N PHE A 83 -14.34 -1.73 -6.74
CA PHE A 83 -15.56 -1.62 -5.93
C PHE A 83 -16.65 -0.73 -6.55
N ILE A 84 -16.31 0.08 -7.55
CA ILE A 84 -17.25 0.93 -8.30
C ILE A 84 -16.81 1.00 -9.76
N SER A 85 -17.76 1.19 -10.68
CA SER A 85 -17.44 1.34 -12.10
C SER A 85 -16.51 2.53 -12.35
N THR A 86 -15.51 2.33 -13.21
CA THR A 86 -14.64 3.40 -13.72
C THR A 86 -15.38 4.52 -14.45
N GLU A 87 -16.64 4.30 -14.85
CA GLU A 87 -17.50 5.32 -15.49
C GLU A 87 -17.73 6.55 -14.59
N HIS A 88 -17.58 6.39 -13.27
CA HIS A 88 -17.82 7.47 -12.31
C HIS A 88 -16.54 8.02 -11.67
N THR A 89 -15.47 7.22 -11.61
CA THR A 89 -14.20 7.64 -11.01
C THR A 89 -13.04 6.73 -11.39
N ASP A 90 -11.87 7.32 -11.62
CA ASP A 90 -10.59 6.60 -11.74
C ASP A 90 -10.10 6.08 -10.36
N ARG A 91 -10.78 6.43 -9.27
CA ARG A 91 -10.51 5.95 -7.89
C ARG A 91 -11.51 4.86 -7.53
N ASN A 92 -11.34 3.72 -8.16
CA ASN A 92 -12.26 2.59 -8.10
C ASN A 92 -11.74 1.38 -7.32
N LEU A 93 -10.56 1.48 -6.70
CA LEU A 93 -9.95 0.39 -5.95
C LEU A 93 -10.34 0.40 -4.46
N MET A 94 -10.50 -0.79 -3.90
CA MET A 94 -10.68 -1.03 -2.47
C MET A 94 -9.73 -2.13 -2.02
N ILE A 95 -9.00 -1.85 -0.94
CA ILE A 95 -8.21 -2.84 -0.20
C ILE A 95 -9.11 -3.50 0.83
N ARG A 96 -9.28 -4.81 0.72
CA ARG A 96 -9.99 -5.66 1.69
C ARG A 96 -8.99 -6.57 2.39
N ALA A 97 -8.86 -6.42 3.71
CA ALA A 97 -7.99 -7.24 4.55
C ALA A 97 -8.82 -7.99 5.59
N VAL A 98 -8.81 -9.32 5.53
CA VAL A 98 -9.47 -10.18 6.51
C VAL A 98 -8.42 -10.86 7.36
N LYS A 99 -8.52 -10.68 8.67
CA LYS A 99 -7.52 -11.18 9.61
C LYS A 99 -7.40 -12.70 9.55
N ARG A 100 -6.15 -13.17 9.53
CA ARG A 100 -5.76 -14.56 9.70
C ARG A 100 -4.85 -14.66 10.92
N THR A 101 -4.37 -15.86 11.22
CA THR A 101 -3.62 -16.17 12.45
C THR A 101 -2.11 -16.13 12.30
N LYS A 102 -1.56 -16.22 11.07
CA LYS A 102 -0.12 -16.26 10.83
C LYS A 102 0.39 -14.87 10.41
N THR A 103 1.29 -14.28 11.18
CA THR A 103 2.03 -13.04 10.87
C THR A 103 3.47 -13.36 10.45
N GLY A 104 4.15 -12.41 9.81
CA GLY A 104 5.58 -12.51 9.51
C GLY A 104 5.92 -13.60 8.49
N ASP A 105 5.06 -13.82 7.49
CA ASP A 105 5.39 -14.76 6.42
C ASP A 105 6.61 -14.24 5.63
N SER A 106 7.71 -15.00 5.67
CA SER A 106 8.99 -14.62 5.06
C SER A 106 8.85 -14.37 3.56
N HIS A 107 7.90 -15.03 2.90
CA HIS A 107 7.59 -14.79 1.49
C HIS A 107 7.21 -13.32 1.25
N PHE A 108 6.22 -12.80 2.00
CA PHE A 108 5.72 -11.44 1.77
C PHE A 108 6.72 -10.37 2.19
N LEU A 109 7.51 -10.65 3.23
CA LEU A 109 8.63 -9.79 3.61
C LEU A 109 9.66 -9.69 2.46
N GLN A 110 10.00 -10.83 1.85
CA GLN A 110 10.91 -10.85 0.70
C GLN A 110 10.34 -10.06 -0.49
N GLU A 111 9.09 -10.30 -0.89
CA GLU A 111 8.45 -9.53 -1.98
C GLU A 111 8.43 -8.02 -1.70
N TYR A 112 8.17 -7.64 -0.45
CA TYR A 112 8.16 -6.24 -0.04
C TYR A 112 9.55 -5.60 -0.14
N GLU A 113 10.59 -6.27 0.38
CA GLU A 113 11.97 -5.78 0.32
C GLU A 113 12.51 -5.74 -1.11
N GLU A 114 12.20 -6.73 -1.95
CA GLU A 114 12.57 -6.73 -3.37
C GLU A 114 11.92 -5.58 -4.14
N LEU A 115 10.62 -5.33 -3.92
CA LEU A 115 9.91 -4.22 -4.56
C LEU A 115 10.45 -2.86 -4.09
N LYS A 116 10.69 -2.71 -2.79
CA LYS A 116 11.32 -1.53 -2.19
C LYS A 116 12.70 -1.28 -2.80
N ALA A 117 13.54 -2.30 -2.87
CA ALA A 117 14.89 -2.20 -3.41
C ALA A 117 14.88 -1.85 -4.91
N PHE A 118 14.01 -2.48 -5.69
CA PHE A 118 13.89 -2.21 -7.12
C PHE A 118 13.50 -0.77 -7.42
N TRP A 119 12.54 -0.21 -6.69
CA TRP A 119 12.06 1.15 -6.89
C TRP A 119 12.86 2.21 -6.12
N GLY A 120 13.70 1.80 -5.16
CA GLY A 120 14.48 2.70 -4.32
C GLY A 120 13.61 3.58 -3.42
N VAL A 121 12.51 3.04 -2.89
CA VAL A 121 11.51 3.80 -2.12
C VAL A 121 11.32 3.26 -0.72
N THR A 122 11.06 4.11 0.27
CA THR A 122 10.65 3.71 1.63
C THR A 122 9.20 4.13 1.86
N PRO A 123 8.23 3.21 1.78
CA PRO A 123 6.82 3.53 1.98
C PRO A 123 6.55 4.07 3.39
N TYR A 124 5.72 5.11 3.51
CA TYR A 124 5.35 5.70 4.80
C TYR A 124 4.75 4.69 5.80
N ILE A 125 3.95 3.74 5.33
CA ILE A 125 3.31 2.72 6.18
C ILE A 125 4.33 1.86 6.96
N GLU A 126 5.52 1.61 6.40
CA GLU A 126 6.59 0.91 7.10
C GLU A 126 7.14 1.74 8.27
N LYS A 127 7.37 3.04 8.04
CA LYS A 127 7.82 3.94 9.10
C LYS A 127 6.83 3.94 10.27
N LEU A 128 5.53 4.05 9.99
CA LEU A 128 4.50 4.00 11.02
C LEU A 128 4.51 2.70 11.83
N LEU A 129 4.64 1.55 11.17
CA LEU A 129 4.64 0.26 11.86
C LEU A 129 5.88 0.07 12.73
N ARG A 130 7.04 0.56 12.28
CA ARG A 130 8.27 0.57 13.09
C ARG A 130 8.12 1.47 14.32
N GLU A 131 7.58 2.68 14.15
CA GLU A 131 7.31 3.61 15.26
C GLU A 131 6.33 3.03 16.30
N LYS A 132 5.37 2.20 15.85
CA LYS A 132 4.41 1.49 16.73
C LYS A 132 4.96 0.18 17.30
N GLY A 133 6.20 -0.21 16.99
CA GLY A 133 6.78 -1.48 17.44
C GLY A 133 6.03 -2.72 16.94
N CYS A 134 5.32 -2.60 15.81
CA CYS A 134 4.50 -3.67 15.23
C CYS A 134 5.18 -4.32 14.02
N TRP A 135 6.35 -3.84 13.60
CA TRP A 135 7.12 -4.44 12.51
C TRP A 135 7.62 -5.83 12.93
N PRO A 136 7.35 -6.89 12.14
CA PRO A 136 7.88 -8.21 12.45
C PRO A 136 9.41 -8.23 12.30
N GLU A 137 10.09 -8.86 13.26
CA GLU A 137 11.54 -9.08 13.24
C GLU A 137 11.99 -9.99 12.09
#